data_AF-A0A1Z5HAM4-F1
#
_entry.id   AF-A0A1Z5HAM4-F1
#
_cell.length_a   1.000
_cell.length_b   1.000
_cell.length_c   1.000
_cell.angle_alpha   90.00
_cell.angle_beta   90.00
_cell.angle_gamma   90.00
#
_symmetry.space_group_name_H-M   'P 1'
#
loop_
_entity.id
_entity.type
_entity.pdbx_description
1 polymer ?
#
loop_
_entity_poly.entity_id
_entity_poly.type
_entity_poly.pdbx_seq_one_letter_code
_entity_poly.pdbx_strand_id
1 'polypeptide(L)'
;MSREQFAYYSLTVPIKTYPGQTKPFTTIGLTALLVTHQRVADETVEKMLEMLLHSRNDNDLTQKHYRAGFISNKTMRLGIAVPLHPGAEKYYARRNQQTTNK
;
A
#
# COMPACT_ATOMS: atom_id res chain seq x y z
N MET A 1 -20.94 9.14 8.22
CA MET A 1 -19.56 8.66 8.05
C MET A 1 -19.34 8.42 6.56
N SER A 2 -18.36 9.10 5.95
CA SER A 2 -18.10 8.92 4.52
C SER A 2 -17.59 7.50 4.26
N ARG A 3 -17.89 6.96 3.08
CA ARG A 3 -17.44 5.64 2.59
C ARG A 3 -15.90 5.46 2.61
N GLU A 4 -15.15 6.52 2.89
CA GLU A 4 -13.69 6.58 2.79
C GLU A 4 -12.94 6.14 4.06
N GLN A 5 -13.64 5.92 5.18
CA GLN A 5 -13.01 5.60 6.48
C GLN A 5 -13.30 4.18 6.99
N PHE A 6 -13.73 3.27 6.11
CA PHE A 6 -13.99 1.89 6.52
C PHE A 6 -12.76 1.02 6.24
N ALA A 7 -12.27 0.29 7.25
CA ALA A 7 -11.09 -0.58 7.13
C ALA A 7 -11.28 -1.67 6.06
N TYR A 8 -12.52 -2.04 5.79
CA TYR A 8 -12.87 -3.04 4.78
C TYR A 8 -13.22 -2.41 3.44
N TYR A 9 -12.74 -3.02 2.37
CA TYR A 9 -13.09 -2.65 0.99
C TYR A 9 -13.55 -3.89 0.22
N SER A 10 -14.31 -3.68 -0.86
CA SER A 10 -14.70 -4.77 -1.75
C SER A 10 -13.47 -5.29 -2.50
N LEU A 11 -13.18 -6.58 -2.39
CA LEU A 11 -12.04 -7.24 -3.03
C LEU A 11 -12.54 -8.36 -3.94
N THR A 12 -12.25 -8.23 -5.23
CA THR A 12 -12.45 -9.32 -6.20
C THR A 12 -11.25 -10.24 -6.19
N VAL A 13 -11.48 -11.52 -5.90
CA VAL A 13 -10.50 -12.60 -6.06
C VAL A 13 -10.61 -13.15 -7.50
N PRO A 14 -9.56 -13.01 -8.34
CA PRO A 14 -9.62 -13.44 -9.73
C PRO A 14 -9.69 -14.97 -9.84
N ILE A 15 -10.14 -15.47 -10.99
CA ILE A 15 -10.16 -16.91 -11.29
C ILE A 15 -8.76 -17.54 -11.09
N LYS A 16 -8.71 -18.82 -10.71
CA LYS A 16 -7.47 -19.59 -10.46
C LYS A 16 -6.57 -19.05 -9.34
N THR A 17 -7.10 -18.24 -8.41
CA THR A 17 -6.34 -17.88 -7.19
C THR A 17 -6.15 -19.12 -6.31
N TYR A 18 -7.15 -20.01 -6.25
CA TYR A 18 -7.07 -21.29 -5.55
C TYR A 18 -7.30 -22.47 -6.52
N PRO A 19 -6.70 -23.65 -6.29
CA PRO A 19 -6.96 -24.85 -7.08
C PRO A 19 -8.46 -25.16 -7.17
N GLY A 20 -8.95 -25.42 -8.39
CA GLY A 20 -10.37 -25.71 -8.64
C GLY A 20 -11.30 -24.49 -8.67
N GLN A 21 -10.80 -23.26 -8.42
CA GLN A 21 -11.60 -22.05 -8.53
C GLN A 21 -11.81 -21.65 -10.01
N THR A 22 -12.99 -21.89 -10.54
CA THR A 22 -13.34 -21.65 -11.97
C THR A 22 -14.09 -20.34 -12.23
N LYS A 23 -14.47 -19.60 -11.19
CA LYS A 23 -15.14 -18.29 -11.31
C LYS A 23 -14.50 -17.27 -10.37
N PRO A 24 -14.42 -15.98 -10.74
CA PRO A 24 -14.06 -14.95 -9.77
C PRO A 24 -15.15 -14.84 -8.70
N PHE A 25 -14.79 -14.35 -7.52
CA PHE A 25 -15.75 -14.02 -6.48
C PHE A 25 -15.35 -12.73 -5.76
N THR A 26 -16.34 -12.02 -5.23
CA THR A 26 -16.13 -10.78 -4.48
C THR A 26 -16.28 -11.06 -2.99
N THR A 27 -15.37 -10.54 -2.20
CA THR A 27 -15.36 -10.67 -0.74
C THR A 27 -14.91 -9.37 -0.08
N ILE A 28 -14.76 -9.37 1.23
CA ILE A 28 -14.18 -8.27 1.99
C ILE A 28 -12.65 -8.36 1.97
N GLY A 29 -12.00 -7.25 1.66
CA GLY A 29 -10.55 -7.05 1.77
C GLY A 29 -10.21 -6.15 2.95
N LEU A 30 -9.02 -6.33 3.50
CA LEU A 30 -8.40 -5.46 4.50
C LEU A 30 -7.00 -5.11 4.01
N THR A 31 -6.56 -3.88 4.27
CA THR A 31 -5.21 -3.43 3.93
C THR A 31 -4.22 -3.90 4.99
N ALA A 32 -3.15 -4.58 4.57
CA ALA A 32 -2.01 -4.84 5.43
C ALA A 32 -1.24 -3.53 5.67
N LEU A 33 -1.07 -3.13 6.93
CA LEU A 33 -0.41 -1.89 7.31
C LEU A 33 1.00 -2.16 7.84
N LEU A 34 1.97 -1.35 7.41
CA LEU A 34 3.26 -1.24 8.08
C LEU A 34 3.18 -0.06 9.06
N VAL A 35 3.24 -0.36 10.35
CA VAL A 35 3.01 0.62 11.43
C VAL A 35 4.31 0.84 12.20
N THR A 36 4.51 2.09 12.65
CA THR A 36 5.63 2.48 13.51
C THR A 36 5.16 3.47 14.58
N HIS A 37 5.98 3.69 15.61
CA HIS A 37 5.70 4.67 16.65
C HIS A 37 5.94 6.10 16.12
N GLN A 38 5.11 7.06 16.52
CA GLN A 38 5.26 8.50 16.19
C GLN A 38 6.60 9.16 16.59
N ARG A 39 7.46 8.44 17.33
CA ARG A 39 8.75 8.95 17.85
C ARG A 39 9.92 8.51 16.98
N VAL A 40 9.68 7.65 15.99
CA VAL A 40 10.71 7.31 15.01
C VAL A 40 11.03 8.56 14.20
N ALA A 41 12.31 8.82 13.96
CA ALA A 41 12.73 10.03 13.25
C ALA A 41 12.15 10.04 11.83
N ASP A 42 11.70 11.21 11.36
CA ASP A 42 11.13 11.40 10.02
C ASP A 42 12.06 10.82 8.94
N GLU A 43 13.36 11.11 9.01
CA GLU A 43 14.38 10.60 8.08
C GLU A 43 14.42 9.07 8.01
N THR A 44 14.27 8.39 9.16
CA THR A 44 14.25 6.92 9.21
C THR A 44 13.02 6.37 8.50
N VAL A 45 11.86 7.02 8.69
CA VAL A 45 10.61 6.65 8.03
C VAL A 45 10.72 6.87 6.52
N GLU A 46 11.26 8.02 6.09
CA GLU A 46 11.46 8.32 4.67
C GLU A 46 12.40 7.31 4.01
N LYS A 47 13.53 6.99 4.64
CA LYS A 47 14.49 6.00 4.14
C LYS A 47 13.87 4.61 4.02
N MET A 48 13.05 4.19 5.00
CA MET A 48 12.35 2.91 4.94
C MET A 48 11.35 2.86 3.77
N LEU A 49 10.55 3.92 3.59
CA LEU A 49 9.61 4.00 2.48
C LEU A 49 10.32 4.00 1.12
N GLU A 50 11.45 4.69 1.03
CA GLU A 50 12.29 4.70 -0.16
C GLU A 50 12.85 3.31 -0.49
N MET A 51 13.41 2.61 0.50
CA MET A 51 13.91 1.24 0.33
C MET A 51 12.80 0.27 -0.12
N LEU A 52 11.61 0.35 0.47
CA LEU A 52 10.47 -0.48 0.09
C LEU A 52 10.05 -0.25 -1.37
N LEU A 53 9.93 1.01 -1.78
CA LEU A 53 9.52 1.35 -3.14
C LEU A 53 10.59 1.02 -4.18
N HIS A 54 11.88 1.19 -3.85
CA HIS A 54 12.98 0.73 -4.70
C HIS A 54 12.97 -0.78 -4.86
N SER A 55 12.94 -1.55 -3.76
CA SER A 55 12.88 -3.02 -3.81
C SER A 55 11.65 -3.53 -4.57
N ARG A 56 10.52 -2.82 -4.51
CA ARG A 56 9.35 -3.10 -5.34
C ARG A 56 9.59 -2.82 -6.84
N ASN A 57 10.21 -1.68 -7.18
CA ASN A 57 10.48 -1.29 -8.58
C ASN A 57 11.48 -2.23 -9.25
N ASP A 58 12.47 -2.71 -8.50
CA ASP A 58 13.48 -3.66 -8.98
C ASP A 58 12.97 -5.10 -8.99
N ASN A 59 11.68 -5.30 -8.69
CA ASN A 59 10.99 -6.59 -8.56
C ASN A 59 11.51 -7.52 -7.46
N ASP A 60 12.52 -7.16 -6.66
CA ASP A 60 13.01 -7.99 -5.55
C ASP A 60 11.88 -8.36 -4.58
N LEU A 61 11.05 -7.38 -4.21
CA LEU A 61 9.94 -7.61 -3.28
C LEU A 61 8.79 -8.39 -3.94
N THR A 62 8.53 -8.16 -5.23
CA THR A 62 7.43 -8.82 -5.96
C THR A 62 7.71 -10.28 -6.23
N GLN A 63 8.98 -10.65 -6.42
CA GLN A 63 9.44 -12.04 -6.54
C GLN A 63 9.28 -12.81 -5.21
N LYS A 64 9.57 -12.16 -4.08
CA LYS A 64 9.41 -12.76 -2.75
C LYS A 64 7.95 -12.84 -2.33
N HIS A 65 7.14 -11.84 -2.69
CA HIS A 65 5.73 -11.81 -2.36
C HIS A 65 4.89 -11.08 -3.41
N TYR A 66 4.00 -11.81 -4.09
CA TYR A 66 3.18 -11.26 -5.19
C TYR A 66 2.36 -10.02 -4.80
N ARG A 67 1.93 -9.90 -3.53
CA ARG A 67 1.17 -8.75 -3.04
C ARG A 67 1.96 -7.44 -3.08
N ALA A 68 3.28 -7.50 -3.06
CA ALA A 68 4.11 -6.31 -3.19
C ALA A 68 3.90 -5.59 -4.54
N GLY A 69 3.49 -6.32 -5.59
CA GLY A 69 3.15 -5.72 -6.88
C GLY A 69 1.95 -4.78 -6.82
N PHE A 70 1.12 -4.91 -5.79
CA PHE A 70 -0.05 -4.07 -5.57
C PHE A 70 0.28 -2.77 -4.83
N ILE A 71 1.51 -2.56 -4.36
CA ILE A 71 1.95 -1.30 -3.74
C ILE A 71 2.09 -0.24 -4.84
N SER A 72 1.30 0.83 -4.77
CA SER A 72 1.28 1.92 -5.75
C SER A 72 0.78 3.23 -5.12
N ASN A 73 0.93 4.36 -5.81
CA ASN A 73 0.37 5.64 -5.39
C ASN A 73 -1.17 5.60 -5.19
N LYS A 74 -1.87 4.73 -5.93
CA LYS A 74 -3.33 4.58 -5.82
C LYS A 74 -3.75 3.75 -4.61
N THR A 75 -2.93 2.80 -4.20
CA THR A 75 -3.29 1.78 -3.21
C THR A 75 -2.66 2.02 -1.85
N MET A 76 -1.58 2.81 -1.75
CA MET A 76 -0.84 3.06 -0.50
C MET A 76 -1.66 3.72 0.62
N ARG A 77 -2.79 4.35 0.30
CA ARG A 77 -3.70 4.99 1.28
C ARG A 77 -5.04 4.27 1.43
N LEU A 78 -5.25 3.18 0.70
CA LEU A 78 -6.51 2.44 0.72
C LEU A 78 -6.71 1.79 2.10
N GLY A 79 -7.85 2.02 2.75
CA GLY A 79 -8.19 1.34 4.01
C GLY A 79 -7.35 1.76 5.22
N ILE A 80 -6.68 2.92 5.19
CA ILE A 80 -5.97 3.47 6.35
C ILE A 80 -6.94 4.27 7.21
N ALA A 81 -7.20 3.79 8.43
CA ALA A 81 -8.06 4.46 9.41
C ALA A 81 -7.28 5.20 10.51
N VAL A 82 -5.94 5.11 10.51
CA VAL A 82 -5.06 5.74 11.50
C VAL A 82 -4.23 6.86 10.87
N PRO A 83 -3.82 7.89 11.64
CA PRO A 83 -2.97 8.96 11.11
C PRO A 83 -1.66 8.40 10.53
N LEU A 84 -1.17 9.06 9.48
CA LEU A 84 0.15 8.76 8.94
C LEU A 84 1.24 9.33 9.84
N HIS A 85 2.42 8.71 9.81
CA HIS A 85 3.61 9.28 10.42
C HIS A 85 3.99 10.59 9.69
N PRO A 86 4.45 11.65 10.38
CA PRO A 86 4.82 12.92 9.73
C PRO A 86 5.82 12.76 8.57
N GLY A 87 6.90 11.99 8.77
CA GLY A 87 7.81 11.61 7.68
C GLY A 87 7.14 10.92 6.48
N ALA A 88 6.13 10.06 6.72
CA ALA A 88 5.40 9.41 5.63
C ALA A 88 4.51 10.40 4.86
N GLU A 89 3.85 11.33 5.55
CA GLU A 89 3.05 12.38 4.89
C GLU A 89 3.91 13.26 3.98
N LYS A 90 5.06 13.74 4.50
CA LYS A 90 6.02 14.54 3.72
C LYS A 90 6.53 13.77 2.50
N TYR A 91 6.91 12.51 2.69
CA TYR A 91 7.40 11.64 1.63
C TYR A 91 6.36 11.46 0.50
N TYR A 92 5.11 11.14 0.86
CA TYR A 92 4.05 10.94 -0.13
C TYR A 92 3.63 12.24 -0.83
N ALA A 93 3.59 13.37 -0.11
CA ALA A 93 3.29 14.67 -0.70
C ALA A 93 4.33 15.05 -1.77
N ARG A 94 5.62 14.94 -1.45
CA ARG A 94 6.73 15.19 -2.38
C ARG A 94 6.65 14.30 -3.62
N ARG A 95 6.36 13.02 -3.46
CA ARG A 95 6.28 12.06 -4.58
C ARG A 95 5.10 12.35 -5.51
N ASN A 96 3.95 12.76 -4.96
CA ASN A 96 2.78 13.12 -5.77
C ASN A 96 3.06 14.34 -6.67
N GLN A 97 3.81 15.33 -6.18
CA GLN A 97 4.23 16.50 -6.96
C GLN A 97 5.21 16.13 -8.09
N GLN A 98 6.08 15.14 -7.87
CA GLN A 98 7.00 14.66 -8.90
C GLN A 98 6.27 13.92 -10.03
N THR A 99 5.16 13.25 -9.74
CA THR A 99 4.34 12.58 -10.77
C THR A 99 3.45 13.51 -11.58
N THR A 100 3.17 14.73 -11.12
CA THR A 100 2.37 15.71 -11.87
C THR A 100 3.18 16.60 -12.82
N ASN A 101 4.51 16.62 -12.65
CA ASN A 101 5.42 17.45 -13.46
C ASN A 101 6.11 16.64 -14.59
N LYS A 102 5.55 15.48 -14.95
CA LYS A 102 6.02 14.58 -16.01
C LYS A 102 4.85 14.19 -16.89
#